data_AF-A3AWC3-F1
#
_entry.id   AF-A3AWC3-F1
#
_cell.length_a   1.000
_cell.length_b   1.000
_cell.length_c   1.000
_cell.angle_alpha   90.00
_cell.angle_beta   90.00
_cell.angle_gamma   90.00
#
_symmetry.space_group_name_H-M   'P 1'
#
loop_
_entity.id
_entity.type
_entity.pdbx_description
1 polymer ?
#
loop_
_entity_poly.entity_id
_entity_poly.type
_entity_poly.pdbx_seq_one_letter_code
_entity_poly.pdbx_strand_id
1 'polypeptide(L)'
;MQYLHAALTETLRLYPGVPLDVKYCFSDDTLPDGHAVKKGDMVNYQPYPMGRMKFLWGDDAEEFKPERWLDDSGMFVAESPFKFTAFQAGPRICLGKEFAYRQMKIVSAVLLYFFRFEMWDDDATVGYRPMLTLKMDGPFYLRALAR
;
A
#
# COMPACT_ATOMS: atom_id res chain seq x y z
N MET A 1 -10.37 -8.82 -13.96
CA MET A 1 -9.29 -7.80 -13.89
C MET A 1 -8.30 -8.15 -12.78
N GLN A 2 -7.74 -9.37 -12.79
CA GLN A 2 -6.87 -9.85 -11.70
C GLN A 2 -5.55 -9.08 -11.66
N TYR A 3 -4.88 -8.96 -12.82
CA TYR A 3 -3.62 -8.24 -12.92
C TYR A 3 -3.72 -6.77 -12.51
N LEU A 4 -4.80 -6.06 -12.88
CA LEU A 4 -5.01 -4.68 -12.42
C LEU A 4 -5.19 -4.62 -10.89
N HIS A 5 -5.92 -5.58 -10.30
CA HIS A 5 -6.08 -5.61 -8.85
C HIS A 5 -4.75 -5.89 -8.13
N ALA A 6 -3.95 -6.80 -8.68
CA ALA A 6 -2.62 -7.11 -8.21
C ALA A 6 -1.69 -5.88 -8.29
N ALA A 7 -1.67 -5.18 -9.42
CA ALA A 7 -0.86 -3.97 -9.60
C ALA A 7 -1.27 -2.82 -8.64
N LEU A 8 -2.57 -2.63 -8.42
CA LEU A 8 -3.07 -1.66 -7.44
C LEU A 8 -2.71 -2.06 -6.00
N THR A 9 -2.78 -3.35 -5.68
CA THR A 9 -2.42 -3.85 -4.34
C THR A 9 -0.92 -3.73 -4.09
N GLU A 10 -0.10 -4.04 -5.09
CA GLU A 10 1.35 -3.86 -5.04
C GLU A 10 1.74 -2.38 -4.91
N THR A 11 1.02 -1.49 -5.60
CA THR A 11 1.17 -0.04 -5.43
C THR A 11 0.90 0.37 -3.99
N LEU A 12 -0.17 -0.13 -3.37
CA LEU A 12 -0.51 0.17 -1.98
C LEU A 12 0.45 -0.47 -0.96
N ARG A 13 1.12 -1.57 -1.30
CA ARG A 13 2.14 -2.19 -0.45
C ARG A 13 3.36 -1.27 -0.35
N LEU A 14 3.82 -0.75 -1.49
CA LEU A 14 4.97 0.15 -1.55
C LEU A 14 4.61 1.59 -1.15
N TYR A 15 3.42 2.06 -1.50
CA TYR A 15 2.98 3.44 -1.30
C TYR A 15 1.59 3.46 -0.64
N PRO A 16 1.48 3.04 0.62
CA PRO A 16 0.22 3.04 1.34
C PRO A 16 -0.30 4.47 1.53
N GLY A 17 -1.63 4.63 1.45
CA GLY A 17 -2.27 5.93 1.64
C GLY A 17 -1.92 6.56 3.00
N VAL A 18 -1.87 5.75 4.07
CA VAL A 18 -1.44 6.16 5.40
C VAL A 18 -0.14 5.39 5.75
N PRO A 19 1.02 6.07 5.83
CA PRO A 19 2.32 5.39 5.97
C PRO A 19 2.66 4.97 7.41
N LEU A 20 1.99 5.55 8.41
CA LEU A 20 2.14 5.27 9.84
C LEU A 20 0.77 5.37 10.50
N ASP A 21 0.41 4.38 11.30
CA ASP A 21 -0.86 4.35 12.01
C ASP A 21 -0.65 4.25 13.53
N VAL A 22 -1.29 5.15 14.27
CA VAL A 22 -1.15 5.30 15.73
C VAL A 22 -2.35 4.72 16.47
N LYS A 23 -2.08 4.09 17.61
CA LYS A 23 -3.04 3.63 18.62
C LYS A 23 -2.54 4.04 20.01
N TYR A 24 -3.46 4.08 20.96
CA TYR A 24 -3.17 4.34 22.37
C TYR A 24 -3.66 3.17 23.23
N CYS A 25 -2.83 2.73 24.17
CA CYS A 25 -3.16 1.64 25.06
C CYS A 25 -4.27 2.07 26.04
N PHE A 26 -5.41 1.38 26.01
CA PHE A 26 -6.54 1.64 26.91
C PHE A 26 -6.25 1.19 28.36
N SER A 27 -5.47 0.11 28.50
CA SER A 27 -5.00 -0.47 29.75
C SER A 27 -3.56 -0.93 29.58
N ASP A 28 -2.90 -1.25 30.70
CA ASP A 28 -1.63 -1.98 30.67
C ASP A 28 -1.80 -3.30 29.91
N ASP A 29 -0.79 -3.68 29.13
CA ASP A 29 -0.79 -4.91 28.34
C ASP A 29 0.66 -5.38 28.06
N THR A 30 0.82 -6.55 27.46
CA THR A 30 2.10 -7.10 27.02
C THR A 30 2.01 -7.50 25.54
N LEU A 31 2.89 -6.94 24.72
CA LEU A 31 2.97 -7.25 23.29
C LEU A 31 3.43 -8.70 23.06
N PRO A 32 3.18 -9.29 21.88
CA PRO A 32 3.54 -10.68 21.58
C PRO A 32 5.03 -11.03 21.73
N ASP A 33 5.91 -10.04 21.71
CA ASP A 33 7.35 -10.19 21.90
C ASP A 33 7.79 -10.04 23.37
N GLY A 34 6.83 -9.88 24.29
CA GLY A 34 7.06 -9.76 25.72
C GLY A 34 7.24 -8.33 26.24
N HIS A 35 7.22 -7.31 25.37
CA HIS A 35 7.34 -5.92 25.82
C HIS A 35 6.06 -5.44 26.52
N ALA A 36 6.20 -4.90 27.74
CA ALA A 36 5.10 -4.30 28.47
C ALA A 36 4.77 -2.89 27.95
N VAL A 37 3.49 -2.59 27.81
CA VAL A 37 2.96 -1.26 27.49
C VAL A 37 2.02 -0.82 28.61
N LYS A 38 1.98 0.48 28.88
CA LYS A 38 1.16 1.07 29.93
C LYS A 38 -0.06 1.76 29.36
N LYS A 39 -1.10 1.87 30.18
CA LYS A 39 -2.25 2.72 29.86
C LYS A 39 -1.78 4.13 29.46
N GLY A 40 -2.21 4.57 28.29
CA GLY A 40 -1.86 5.88 27.73
C GLY A 40 -0.64 5.86 26.82
N ASP A 41 0.14 4.77 26.77
CA ASP A 41 1.26 4.65 25.83
C ASP A 41 0.76 4.72 24.39
N MET A 42 1.54 5.40 23.56
CA MET A 42 1.34 5.45 22.13
C MET A 42 2.07 4.26 21.50
N VAL A 43 1.33 3.41 20.79
CA VAL A 43 1.88 2.33 19.96
C VAL A 43 1.53 2.60 18.50
N ASN A 44 2.41 2.23 17.59
CA ASN A 44 2.16 2.41 16.17
C ASN A 44 2.69 1.23 15.38
N TYR A 45 2.06 0.98 14.24
CA TYR A 45 2.63 0.15 13.20
C TYR A 45 2.80 1.01 11.95
N GLN A 46 3.73 0.61 11.10
CA GLN A 46 4.19 1.47 10.01
C GLN A 46 4.01 0.74 8.67
N PRO A 47 2.86 0.89 8.00
CA PRO A 47 2.61 0.27 6.69
C PRO A 47 3.72 0.48 5.68
N TYR A 48 4.32 1.67 5.63
CA TYR A 48 5.33 2.01 4.63
C TYR A 48 6.60 1.14 4.74
N PRO A 49 7.30 1.06 5.90
CA PRO A 49 8.42 0.15 6.07
C PRO A 49 7.97 -1.31 6.13
N MET A 50 6.81 -1.66 6.72
CA MET A 50 6.29 -3.03 6.70
C MET A 50 6.11 -3.56 5.28
N GLY A 51 5.72 -2.70 4.34
CA GLY A 51 5.68 -3.03 2.92
C GLY A 51 7.03 -3.48 2.38
N ARG A 52 8.17 -2.99 2.90
CA ARG A 52 9.54 -3.26 2.41
C ARG A 52 10.35 -4.20 3.29
N MET A 53 9.77 -4.73 4.37
CA MET A 53 10.47 -5.63 5.28
C MET A 53 10.71 -6.99 4.61
N LYS A 54 11.99 -7.35 4.41
CA LYS A 54 12.37 -8.63 3.79
C LYS A 54 11.83 -9.85 4.52
N PHE A 55 11.74 -9.81 5.85
CA PHE A 55 11.16 -10.93 6.60
C PHE A 55 9.66 -11.13 6.34
N LEU A 56 8.94 -10.10 5.85
CA LEU A 56 7.55 -10.22 5.44
C LEU A 56 7.41 -10.58 3.95
N TRP A 57 8.23 -9.97 3.09
CA TRP A 57 8.00 -9.98 1.64
C TRP A 57 9.05 -10.72 0.81
N GLY A 58 10.12 -11.22 1.44
CA GLY A 58 11.25 -11.85 0.78
C GLY A 58 12.32 -10.86 0.33
N ASP A 59 13.34 -11.34 -0.38
CA ASP A 59 14.46 -10.50 -0.83
C ASP A 59 14.04 -9.43 -1.86
N ASP A 60 12.96 -9.68 -2.59
CA ASP A 60 12.37 -8.79 -3.59
C ASP A 60 11.37 -7.78 -2.97
N ALA A 61 11.44 -7.53 -1.67
CA ALA A 61 10.51 -6.65 -0.94
C ALA A 61 10.45 -5.21 -1.47
N GLU A 62 11.49 -4.71 -2.12
CA GLU A 62 11.52 -3.35 -2.66
C GLU A 62 11.08 -3.29 -4.13
N GLU A 63 10.94 -4.45 -4.80
CA GLU A 63 10.54 -4.52 -6.20
C GLU A 63 9.03 -4.32 -6.35
N PHE A 64 8.62 -3.64 -7.41
CA PHE A 64 7.22 -3.59 -7.83
C PHE A 64 6.89 -4.85 -8.64
N LYS A 65 6.25 -5.82 -8.01
CA LYS A 65 5.96 -7.14 -8.60
C LYS A 65 4.50 -7.56 -8.39
N PRO A 66 3.57 -7.13 -9.25
CA PRO A 66 2.15 -7.52 -9.17
C PRO A 66 1.94 -9.04 -9.09
N GLU A 67 2.82 -9.81 -9.71
CA GLU A 67 2.76 -11.27 -9.79
C GLU A 67 2.80 -11.94 -8.40
N ARG A 68 3.32 -11.28 -7.36
CA ARG A 68 3.30 -11.82 -5.98
C ARG A 68 1.89 -12.03 -5.43
N TRP A 69 0.91 -11.38 -6.04
CA TRP A 69 -0.50 -11.44 -5.64
C TRP A 69 -1.30 -12.43 -6.47
N LEU A 70 -0.66 -13.20 -7.35
CA LEU A 70 -1.31 -14.11 -8.28
C LEU A 70 -0.86 -15.55 -8.00
N ASP A 71 -1.78 -16.50 -8.07
CA ASP A 71 -1.44 -17.92 -8.12
C ASP A 71 -1.03 -18.35 -9.54
N ASP A 72 -0.66 -19.62 -9.70
CA ASP A 72 -0.24 -20.21 -10.98
C ASP A 72 -1.32 -20.13 -12.07
N SER A 73 -2.58 -19.94 -11.70
CA SER A 73 -3.70 -19.75 -12.63
C SER A 73 -3.95 -18.28 -12.99
N GLY A 74 -3.17 -17.35 -12.42
CA GLY A 74 -3.32 -15.91 -12.59
C GLY A 74 -4.47 -15.33 -11.77
N MET A 75 -4.97 -16.04 -10.76
CA MET A 75 -6.03 -15.58 -9.88
C MET A 75 -5.46 -14.81 -8.69
N PHE A 76 -6.11 -13.71 -8.31
CA PHE A 76 -5.64 -12.89 -7.20
C PHE A 76 -5.80 -13.63 -5.87
N VAL A 77 -4.72 -13.68 -5.09
CA VAL A 77 -4.67 -14.23 -3.74
C VAL A 77 -4.35 -13.11 -2.76
N ALA A 78 -5.28 -12.85 -1.84
CA ALA A 78 -5.11 -11.84 -0.82
C ALA A 78 -4.14 -12.31 0.27
N GLU A 79 -3.29 -11.40 0.74
CA GLU A 79 -2.48 -11.62 1.93
C GLU A 79 -3.27 -11.33 3.21
N SER A 80 -2.75 -11.82 4.34
CA SER A 80 -3.25 -11.47 5.67
C SER A 80 -3.30 -9.94 5.84
N PRO A 81 -4.41 -9.36 6.35
CA PRO A 81 -4.49 -7.94 6.66
C PRO A 81 -3.45 -7.46 7.67
N PHE A 82 -2.87 -8.37 8.46
CA PHE A 82 -1.80 -8.07 9.43
C PHE A 82 -0.41 -8.05 8.78
N LYS A 83 -0.25 -8.63 7.59
CA LYS A 83 0.95 -8.53 6.73
C LYS A 83 0.82 -7.35 5.75
N PHE A 84 -0.32 -7.25 5.08
CA PHE A 84 -0.67 -6.15 4.18
C PHE A 84 -1.63 -5.17 4.86
N THR A 85 -1.05 -4.18 5.54
CA THR A 85 -1.78 -3.30 6.48
C THR A 85 -2.28 -1.99 5.88
N ALA A 86 -2.28 -1.83 4.55
CA ALA A 86 -2.70 -0.61 3.85
C ALA A 86 -4.17 -0.22 4.12
N PHE A 87 -5.01 -1.17 4.51
CA PHE A 87 -6.40 -0.96 4.91
C PHE A 87 -6.69 -1.32 6.38
N GLN A 88 -5.65 -1.34 7.22
CA GLN A 88 -5.72 -1.79 8.61
C GLN A 88 -6.11 -3.28 8.73
N ALA A 89 -6.31 -3.75 9.96
CA ALA A 89 -6.77 -5.09 10.27
C ALA A 89 -7.73 -5.08 11.48
N GLY A 90 -8.33 -6.23 11.76
CA GLY A 90 -9.19 -6.42 12.94
C GLY A 90 -10.49 -5.60 12.93
N PRO A 91 -11.07 -5.31 14.11
CA PRO A 91 -12.38 -4.63 14.22
C PRO A 91 -12.41 -3.20 13.67
N ARG A 92 -11.24 -2.58 13.44
CA ARG A 92 -11.09 -1.23 12.89
C ARG A 92 -10.58 -1.24 11.45
N ILE A 93 -10.77 -2.35 10.74
CA ILE A 93 -10.46 -2.46 9.31
C ILE A 93 -11.20 -1.37 8.51
N CYS A 94 -10.54 -0.84 7.48
CA CYS A 94 -11.11 0.23 6.65
C CYS A 94 -12.40 -0.24 5.96
N LEU A 95 -13.54 0.33 6.39
CA LEU A 95 -14.85 0.08 5.78
C LEU A 95 -14.89 0.49 4.30
N GLY A 96 -14.03 1.43 3.89
CA GLY A 96 -13.92 1.91 2.52
C GLY A 96 -13.07 1.04 1.59
N LYS A 97 -12.47 -0.07 2.06
CA LYS A 97 -11.53 -0.90 1.28
C LYS A 97 -12.08 -1.30 -0.08
N GLU A 98 -13.24 -1.95 -0.10
CA GLU A 98 -13.83 -2.45 -1.36
C GLU A 98 -14.27 -1.33 -2.29
N PHE A 99 -14.75 -0.22 -1.72
CA PHE A 99 -15.11 0.97 -2.47
C PHE A 99 -13.88 1.61 -3.12
N ALA A 100 -12.78 1.77 -2.37
CA ALA A 100 -11.52 2.31 -2.86
C ALA A 100 -10.97 1.46 -4.00
N TYR A 101 -10.93 0.13 -3.86
CA TYR A 101 -10.50 -0.76 -4.94
C TYR A 101 -11.38 -0.63 -6.18
N ARG A 102 -12.70 -0.48 -6.02
CA ARG A 102 -13.60 -0.28 -7.15
C ARG A 102 -13.30 1.03 -7.88
N GLN A 103 -13.12 2.12 -7.16
CA GLN A 103 -12.78 3.42 -7.75
C GLN A 103 -11.43 3.40 -8.46
N MET A 104 -10.38 2.88 -7.80
CA MET A 104 -9.06 2.75 -8.41
C MET A 104 -9.11 1.91 -9.70
N LYS A 105 -9.82 0.77 -9.69
CA LYS A 105 -9.98 -0.07 -10.88
C LYS A 105 -10.68 0.68 -12.03
N ILE A 106 -11.75 1.41 -11.74
CA ILE A 106 -12.48 2.18 -12.76
C ILE A 106 -11.57 3.26 -13.36
N VAL A 107 -10.93 4.08 -12.53
CA VAL A 107 -10.07 5.18 -13.00
C VAL A 107 -8.89 4.64 -13.79
N SER A 108 -8.16 3.66 -13.25
CA SER A 108 -7.01 3.06 -13.96
C SER A 108 -7.43 2.39 -15.26
N ALA A 109 -8.55 1.67 -15.30
CA ALA A 109 -9.00 1.01 -16.52
C ALA A 109 -9.35 2.03 -17.62
N VAL A 110 -10.06 3.11 -17.28
CA VAL A 110 -10.38 4.18 -18.23
C VAL A 110 -9.11 4.85 -18.74
N LEU A 111 -8.20 5.23 -17.85
CA LEU A 111 -6.96 5.90 -18.23
C LEU A 111 -6.07 5.01 -19.12
N LEU A 112 -5.89 3.73 -18.78
CA LEU A 112 -5.06 2.79 -19.54
C LEU A 112 -5.71 2.31 -20.86
N TYR A 113 -7.03 2.44 -20.97
CA TYR A 113 -7.76 2.17 -22.21
C TYR A 113 -7.49 3.27 -23.24
N PHE A 114 -7.58 4.54 -22.84
CA PHE A 114 -7.44 5.68 -23.75
C PHE A 114 -6.01 6.20 -23.91
N PHE A 115 -5.13 5.96 -22.94
CA PHE A 115 -3.80 6.56 -22.92
C PHE A 115 -2.72 5.54 -22.59
N ARG A 116 -1.53 5.81 -23.13
CA ARG A 116 -0.25 5.29 -22.67
C ARG A 116 0.47 6.42 -21.92
N PHE A 117 0.99 6.11 -20.74
CA PHE A 117 1.73 7.07 -19.92
C PHE A 117 3.23 6.83 -20.04
N GLU A 118 3.98 7.92 -20.18
CA GLU A 118 5.44 7.94 -20.12
C GLU A 118 5.87 9.03 -19.14
N MET A 119 7.04 8.87 -18.52
CA MET A 119 7.63 9.92 -17.71
C MET A 119 7.87 11.16 -18.58
N TRP A 120 7.65 12.34 -18.01
CA TRP A 120 7.98 13.58 -18.74
C TRP A 120 9.48 13.69 -19.02
N ASP A 121 10.28 13.21 -18.07
CA ASP A 121 11.73 13.12 -18.09
C ASP A 121 12.11 11.80 -17.42
N ASP A 122 12.86 10.95 -18.12
CA ASP A 122 13.21 9.59 -17.68
C ASP A 122 14.20 9.62 -16.50
N ASP A 123 14.97 10.71 -16.37
CA ASP A 123 15.92 10.90 -15.27
C ASP A 123 15.28 11.61 -14.05
N ALA A 124 14.00 11.99 -14.14
CA ALA A 124 13.33 12.69 -13.07
C ALA A 124 13.15 11.79 -11.83
N THR A 125 13.72 12.22 -10.71
CA THR A 125 13.50 11.58 -9.42
C THR A 125 12.17 11.99 -8.82
N VAL A 126 11.31 11.02 -8.50
CA VAL A 126 10.02 11.25 -7.85
C VAL A 126 10.17 11.08 -6.34
N GLY A 127 10.11 12.20 -5.61
CA GLY A 127 10.11 12.19 -4.16
C GLY A 127 8.72 11.96 -3.57
N TYR A 128 8.67 11.64 -2.28
CA TYR A 128 7.44 11.61 -1.49
C TYR A 128 7.64 12.30 -0.14
N ARG A 129 6.56 12.86 0.40
CA ARG A 129 6.52 13.49 1.73
C ARG A 129 5.59 12.71 2.67
N PRO A 130 6.08 12.26 3.83
CA PRO A 130 5.23 11.67 4.85
C PRO A 130 4.41 12.77 5.53
N MET A 131 3.12 12.81 5.22
CA MET A 131 2.12 13.63 5.92
C MET A 131 1.06 12.69 6.53
N LEU A 132 -0.13 13.19 6.87
CA LEU A 132 -1.27 12.34 7.21
C LEU A 132 -1.50 11.23 6.16
N THR A 133 -1.29 11.59 4.89
CA THR A 133 -1.16 10.62 3.80
C THR A 133 0.23 10.68 3.18
N LEU A 134 0.66 9.59 2.55
CA LEU A 134 1.86 9.61 1.72
C LEU A 134 1.56 10.39 0.43
N LYS A 135 2.25 11.50 0.21
CA LYS A 135 2.05 12.37 -0.95
C LYS A 135 3.31 12.44 -1.78
N MET A 136 3.16 12.71 -3.08
CA MET A 136 4.30 13.08 -3.91
C MET A 136 4.94 14.37 -3.37
N ASP A 137 6.28 14.44 -3.43
CA ASP A 137 7.01 15.67 -3.20
C ASP A 137 6.96 16.53 -4.47
N GLY A 138 5.89 17.33 -4.58
CA GLY A 138 5.65 18.16 -5.75
C GLY A 138 4.83 17.46 -6.84
N PRO A 139 4.72 18.09 -8.01
CA PRO A 139 3.95 17.56 -9.14
C PRO A 139 4.61 16.32 -9.75
N PHE A 140 3.79 15.35 -10.14
CA PHE A 140 4.22 14.19 -10.93
C PHE A 140 3.85 14.40 -12.40
N TYR A 141 4.81 14.86 -13.19
CA TYR A 141 4.59 15.16 -14.60
C TYR A 141 4.71 13.89 -15.46
N LEU A 142 3.67 13.63 -16.23
CA LEU A 142 3.58 12.52 -17.16
C LEU A 142 3.17 13.02 -18.55
N ARG A 143 3.66 12.33 -19.59
CA ARG A 143 3.11 12.44 -20.94
C ARG A 143 2.01 11.42 -21.10
N ALA A 144 0.81 11.88 -21.47
CA ALA A 144 -0.31 11.02 -21.82
C ALA A 144 -0.44 10.98 -23.35
N LEU A 145 -0.09 9.86 -23.95
CA LEU A 145 -0.18 9.62 -25.39
C LEU A 145 -1.49 8.89 -25.66
N ALA A 146 -2.31 9.40 -26.58
CA ALA A 146 -3.53 8.70 -27.00
C ALA A 146 -3.17 7.33 -27.58
N ARG A 147 -3.96 6.32 -27.21
CA ARG A 147 -3.86 4.96 -27.76
C ARG A 147 -4.67 4.78 -29.03
#